data_AF-W2TDV5-F1
#
_entry.id   AF-W2TDV5-F1
#
_cell.length_a   1.000
_cell.length_b   1.000
_cell.length_c   1.000
_cell.angle_alpha   90.00
_cell.angle_beta   90.00
_cell.angle_gamma   90.00
#
_symmetry.space_group_name_H-M   'P 1'
#
loop_
_entity.id
_entity.type
_entity.pdbx_description
1 polymer ?
#
loop_
_entity_poly.entity_id
_entity_poly.type
_entity_poly.pdbx_seq_one_letter_code
_entity_poly.pdbx_strand_id
1 'polypeptide(L)'
;MRKLERHAPPQHTNCQLSQRKRALHVIFQEYDFFQNLEMHVRANFPPLCGRDHLAFRSYYHPCKNVIDGDLCEQFGLMDATAQREVTEGLDRTTSEISKKLEDIRTRYAF
;
A
#
# COMPACT_ATOMS: atom_id res chain seq x y z
N MET A 1 -40.71 41.55 29.79
CA MET A 1 -39.24 41.52 29.65
C MET A 1 -38.82 40.11 29.24
N ARG A 2 -37.94 40.01 28.24
CA ARG A 2 -37.73 38.82 27.38
C ARG A 2 -37.05 37.68 28.13
N LYS A 3 -37.61 36.47 28.04
CA LYS A 3 -36.93 35.22 28.39
C LYS A 3 -35.78 35.02 27.40
N LEU A 4 -34.57 34.87 27.91
CA LEU A 4 -33.38 34.56 27.12
C LEU A 4 -33.42 33.06 26.81
N GLU A 5 -33.86 32.68 25.62
CA GLU A 5 -33.79 31.29 25.15
C GLU A 5 -32.33 30.88 24.95
N ARG A 6 -31.91 29.85 25.69
CA ARG A 6 -30.62 29.19 25.56
C ARG A 6 -30.60 28.43 24.23
N HIS A 7 -29.90 28.96 23.22
CA HIS A 7 -29.56 28.22 22.02
C HIS A 7 -28.53 27.13 22.36
N ALA A 8 -28.91 25.85 22.18
CA ALA A 8 -28.01 24.72 22.29
C ALA A 8 -27.02 24.67 21.10
N PRO A 9 -25.78 24.21 21.28
CA PRO A 9 -24.82 24.05 20.18
C PRO A 9 -25.22 22.89 19.26
N PRO A 10 -24.85 22.93 17.96
CA PRO A 10 -25.26 21.93 16.99
C PRO A 10 -24.49 20.62 17.20
N GLN A 11 -25.23 19.52 17.30
CA GLN A 11 -24.72 18.16 17.46
C GLN A 11 -24.19 17.61 16.11
N HIS A 12 -23.08 18.15 15.59
CA HIS A 12 -22.46 17.63 14.37
C HIS A 12 -21.38 16.55 14.66
N THR A 13 -21.87 15.31 14.66
CA THR A 13 -21.25 14.10 14.07
C THR A 13 -19.88 13.60 14.57
N ASN A 14 -19.92 12.77 15.63
CA ASN A 14 -18.84 11.84 15.99
C ASN A 14 -18.52 10.81 14.86
N CYS A 15 -19.45 10.61 13.92
CA CYS A 15 -19.34 9.66 12.81
C CYS A 15 -18.23 10.03 11.79
N GLN A 16 -18.04 11.32 11.47
CA GLN A 16 -17.08 11.72 10.43
C GLN A 16 -15.61 11.58 10.85
N LEU A 17 -15.30 11.78 12.13
CA LEU A 17 -13.94 11.59 12.65
C LEU A 17 -13.54 10.10 12.68
N SER A 18 -14.51 9.22 12.94
CA SER A 18 -14.35 7.75 12.88
C SER A 18 -14.09 7.27 11.44
N GLN A 19 -14.83 7.80 10.46
CA GLN A 19 -14.64 7.43 9.05
C GLN A 19 -13.28 7.90 8.51
N ARG A 20 -12.81 9.10 8.87
CA ARG A 20 -11.47 9.59 8.49
C ARG A 20 -10.33 8.78 9.12
N LYS A 21 -10.45 8.40 10.40
CA LYS A 21 -9.47 7.51 11.05
C LYS A 21 -9.43 6.12 10.44
N ARG A 22 -10.58 5.55 10.06
CA ARG A 22 -10.65 4.27 9.34
C ARG A 22 -10.01 4.37 7.96
N ALA A 23 -10.32 5.39 7.17
CA ALA A 23 -9.72 5.57 5.85
C ALA A 23 -8.19 5.72 5.92
N LEU A 24 -7.67 6.51 6.87
CA LEU A 24 -6.22 6.67 7.07
C LEU A 24 -5.56 5.35 7.51
N HIS A 25 -6.21 4.59 8.39
CA HIS A 25 -5.73 3.28 8.83
C HIS A 25 -5.70 2.25 7.70
N VAL A 26 -6.72 2.26 6.82
CA VAL A 26 -6.79 1.37 5.65
C VAL A 26 -5.67 1.70 4.65
N ILE A 27 -5.43 2.98 4.36
CA ILE A 27 -4.35 3.41 3.44
C ILE A 27 -2.97 3.03 4.01
N PHE A 28 -2.76 3.19 5.32
CA PHE A 28 -1.51 2.81 5.96
C PHE A 28 -1.25 1.29 5.93
N GLN A 29 -2.29 0.48 6.16
CA GLN A 29 -2.15 -0.98 6.04
C GLN A 29 -1.87 -1.45 4.62
N GLU A 30 -2.42 -0.78 3.61
CA GLU A 30 -2.06 -1.06 2.21
C GLU A 30 -0.60 -0.69 1.96
N TYR A 31 -0.14 0.48 2.42
CA TYR A 31 1.26 0.92 2.28
C TYR A 31 2.26 -0.08 2.88
N ASP A 32 2.08 -0.48 4.14
CA ASP A 32 2.98 -1.43 4.81
C ASP A 32 3.05 -2.78 4.08
N PHE A 33 1.90 -3.22 3.55
CA PHE A 33 1.84 -4.46 2.76
C PHE A 33 2.65 -4.36 1.46
N PHE A 34 2.47 -3.29 0.68
CA PHE A 34 3.20 -3.13 -0.58
C PHE A 34 4.69 -2.87 -0.35
N GLN A 35 5.06 -2.20 0.74
CA GLN A 35 6.45 -2.03 1.13
C GLN A 35 7.15 -3.36 1.41
N ASN A 36 6.48 -4.28 2.13
CA ASN A 36 7.03 -5.61 2.39
C ASN A 36 7.09 -6.45 1.12
N LEU A 37 6.06 -6.37 0.25
CA LEU A 37 6.07 -7.06 -1.04
C LEU A 37 7.25 -6.61 -1.91
N GLU A 38 7.47 -5.30 -2.05
CA GLU A 38 8.60 -4.74 -2.80
C GLU A 38 9.94 -5.29 -2.29
N MET A 39 10.10 -5.34 -0.96
CA MET A 39 11.31 -5.85 -0.32
C MET A 39 11.60 -7.30 -0.71
N HIS A 40 10.58 -8.17 -0.69
CA HIS A 40 10.72 -9.58 -1.04
C HIS A 40 10.94 -9.79 -2.55
N VAL A 41 10.21 -9.07 -3.40
CA VAL A 41 10.38 -9.18 -4.85
C VAL A 41 11.77 -8.69 -5.26
N ARG A 42 12.27 -7.61 -4.66
CA ARG A 42 13.63 -7.11 -4.93
C ARG A 42 14.71 -8.14 -4.61
N ALA A 43 14.53 -8.93 -3.55
CA ALA A 43 15.50 -9.96 -3.16
C ALA A 43 15.49 -11.16 -4.12
N ASN A 44 14.31 -11.55 -4.60
CA ASN A 44 14.12 -12.76 -5.40
C ASN A 44 14.14 -12.53 -6.92
N PHE A 45 13.99 -11.28 -7.36
CA PHE A 45 14.00 -10.90 -8.77
C PHE A 45 14.85 -9.63 -8.97
N PRO A 46 16.19 -9.73 -8.82
CA PRO A 46 17.07 -8.58 -8.97
C PRO A 46 17.10 -8.09 -10.43
N PRO A 47 17.34 -6.78 -10.68
CA PRO A 47 17.42 -6.25 -12.02
C PRO A 47 18.50 -6.94 -12.87
N LEU A 48 18.16 -7.29 -14.12
CA LEU A 48 19.04 -8.00 -15.07
C LEU A 48 20.40 -7.33 -15.28
N CYS A 49 20.44 -6.00 -15.15
CA CYS A 49 21.66 -5.20 -15.35
C CYS A 49 22.56 -5.12 -14.10
N GLY A 50 22.26 -5.88 -13.03
CA GLY A 50 23.07 -5.93 -11.80
C GLY A 50 23.09 -4.64 -10.99
N ARG A 51 22.27 -3.65 -11.35
CA ARG A 51 22.10 -2.42 -10.56
C ARG A 51 21.12 -2.68 -9.43
N ASP A 52 21.43 -2.16 -8.24
CA ASP A 52 20.47 -2.15 -7.14
C ASP A 52 19.27 -1.26 -7.51
N HIS A 53 18.08 -1.81 -7.27
CA HIS A 53 16.81 -1.15 -7.54
C HIS A 53 16.67 0.18 -6.78
N LEU A 54 17.10 0.20 -5.51
CA LEU A 54 17.06 1.44 -4.71
C LEU A 54 18.00 2.50 -5.27
N ALA A 55 19.20 2.10 -5.70
CA ALA A 55 20.15 3.03 -6.33
C ALA A 55 19.62 3.58 -7.66
N PHE A 56 18.87 2.78 -8.41
CA PHE A 56 18.20 3.24 -9.64
C PHE A 56 17.11 4.28 -9.35
N ARG A 57 16.21 4.01 -8.39
CA ARG A 57 15.10 4.94 -8.07
C ARG A 57 15.55 6.18 -7.30
N SER A 58 16.65 6.10 -6.55
CA SER A 58 17.19 7.22 -5.77
C SER A 58 18.35 7.98 -6.42
N TYR A 59 18.46 7.92 -7.75
CA TYR A 59 19.62 8.44 -8.50
C TYR A 59 19.96 9.92 -8.20
N TYR A 60 18.94 10.78 -8.06
CA TYR A 60 19.13 12.20 -7.75
C TYR A 60 18.70 12.57 -6.32
N HIS A 61 17.68 11.89 -5.78
CA HIS A 61 17.11 12.16 -4.47
C HIS A 61 16.67 10.85 -3.80
N PRO A 62 16.77 10.74 -2.46
CA PRO A 62 16.32 9.55 -1.75
C PRO A 62 14.81 9.35 -1.90
N CYS A 63 14.39 8.13 -2.22
CA CYS A 63 12.99 7.73 -2.25
C CYS A 63 12.38 7.85 -0.85
N LYS A 64 11.23 8.52 -0.73
CA LYS A 64 10.50 8.69 0.53
C LYS A 64 9.02 8.45 0.30
N ASN A 65 8.44 7.48 1.01
CA ASN A 65 7.01 7.14 0.97
C ASN A 65 6.49 6.82 -0.43
N VAL A 66 7.33 6.23 -1.29
CA VAL A 66 6.97 5.78 -2.64
C VAL A 66 7.32 4.31 -2.75
N ILE A 67 6.36 3.52 -3.22
CA ILE A 67 6.54 2.09 -3.51
C ILE A 67 6.58 1.90 -5.03
N ASP A 68 7.44 1.01 -5.50
CA ASP A 68 7.54 0.70 -6.92
C ASP A 68 6.49 -0.35 -7.34
N GLY A 69 5.43 0.12 -7.99
CA GLY A 69 4.37 -0.73 -8.52
C GLY A 69 4.84 -1.68 -9.63
N ASP A 70 5.73 -1.22 -10.52
CA ASP A 70 6.25 -2.02 -11.63
C ASP A 70 7.06 -3.21 -11.11
N LEU A 71 7.79 -3.01 -10.00
CA LEU A 71 8.50 -4.11 -9.34
C LEU A 71 7.51 -5.08 -8.68
N CYS A 72 6.46 -4.58 -8.02
CA CYS A 72 5.46 -5.43 -7.38
C CYS A 72 4.68 -6.28 -8.39
N GLU A 73 4.40 -5.75 -9.59
CA GLU A 73 3.73 -6.48 -10.67
C GLU A 73 4.57 -7.63 -11.23
N GLN A 74 5.90 -7.54 -11.15
CA GLN A 74 6.80 -8.64 -11.56
C GLN A 74 6.58 -9.91 -10.74
N PHE A 75 5.96 -9.84 -9.56
CA PHE A 75 5.55 -11.03 -8.80
C PHE A 75 4.79 -12.04 -9.67
N GLY A 76 3.93 -11.58 -10.58
CA GLY A 76 3.18 -12.44 -11.50
C GLY A 76 4.04 -13.15 -12.56
N LEU A 77 5.26 -12.66 -12.80
CA LEU A 77 6.21 -13.18 -13.78
C LEU A 77 7.30 -14.07 -13.14
N MET A 78 7.40 -14.09 -11.82
CA MET A 78 8.39 -14.90 -11.09
C MET A 78 8.07 -16.40 -11.15
N ASP A 79 9.11 -17.24 -11.04
CA ASP A 79 8.95 -18.68 -10.94
C ASP A 79 8.16 -19.08 -9.68
N ALA A 80 7.48 -20.23 -9.74
CA ALA A 80 6.64 -20.72 -8.64
C ALA A 80 7.42 -20.86 -7.31
N THR A 81 8.70 -21.22 -7.36
CA THR A 81 9.57 -21.31 -6.17
C THR A 81 9.77 -19.93 -5.54
N ALA A 82 10.10 -18.92 -6.35
CA ALA A 82 10.33 -17.56 -5.89
C ALA A 82 9.03 -16.92 -5.39
N GLN A 83 7.89 -17.16 -6.06
CA GLN A 83 6.58 -16.75 -5.56
C GLN A 83 6.29 -17.38 -4.19
N ARG A 84 6.66 -18.65 -3.98
CA ARG A 84 6.43 -19.35 -2.71
C ARG A 84 7.21 -18.68 -1.58
N GLU A 85 8.49 -18.37 -1.79
CA GLU A 85 9.31 -17.67 -0.79
C GLU A 85 8.74 -16.29 -0.42
N VAL A 86 8.24 -15.55 -1.41
CA VAL A 86 7.57 -14.25 -1.17
C VAL A 86 6.27 -14.44 -0.39
N THR A 87 5.45 -15.44 -0.72
CA THR A 87 4.18 -15.72 -0.02
C THR A 87 4.39 -16.21 1.41
N GLU A 88 5.41 -17.03 1.64
CA GLU A 88 5.82 -17.49 2.98
C GLU A 88 6.31 -16.31 3.83
N GLY A 89 7.07 -15.36 3.25
CA GLY A 89 7.53 -14.17 3.96
C GLY A 89 6.42 -13.20 4.36
N LEU A 90 5.31 -13.18 3.61
CA LEU A 90 4.17 -12.28 3.82
C LEU A 90 3.00 -12.93 4.59
N ASP A 91 3.06 -14.23 4.89
CA ASP A 91 1.94 -15.01 5.45
C ASP A 91 0.63 -14.83 4.66
N ARG A 92 0.72 -14.86 3.33
CA ARG A 92 -0.40 -14.67 2.40
C ARG A 92 -0.34 -15.67 1.27
N THR A 93 -1.48 -15.91 0.61
CA THR A 93 -1.51 -16.77 -0.57
C THR A 93 -1.19 -16.00 -1.85
N THR A 94 -0.65 -16.67 -2.86
CA THR A 94 -0.38 -16.07 -4.18
C THR A 94 -1.63 -15.38 -4.74
N SER A 95 -2.81 -16.01 -4.60
CA SER A 95 -4.08 -15.46 -5.07
C SER A 95 -4.47 -14.16 -4.37
N GLU A 96 -4.22 -14.04 -3.06
CA GLU A 96 -4.48 -12.81 -2.31
C GLU A 96 -3.58 -11.66 -2.75
N ILE A 97 -2.29 -11.93 -2.99
CA ILE A 97 -1.33 -10.94 -3.46
C ILE A 97 -1.73 -10.46 -4.86
N SER A 98 -1.98 -11.38 -5.79
CA SER A 98 -2.43 -11.05 -7.15
C SER A 98 -3.74 -10.27 -7.16
N LYS A 99 -4.71 -10.65 -6.31
CA LYS A 99 -5.96 -9.91 -6.18
C LYS A 99 -5.73 -8.49 -5.67
N LYS A 100 -4.87 -8.30 -4.67
CA LYS A 100 -4.55 -6.97 -4.15
C LYS A 100 -3.87 -6.07 -5.18
N LEU A 101 -2.97 -6.62 -6.00
CA LEU A 101 -2.32 -5.89 -7.09
C LEU A 101 -3.37 -5.42 -8.11
N GLU A 102 -4.25 -6.32 -8.54
CA GLU A 102 -5.31 -5.99 -9.50
C GLU A 102 -6.35 -5.01 -8.92
N ASP A 103 -6.68 -5.14 -7.63
CA ASP A 103 -7.59 -4.23 -6.94
C ASP A 103 -7.05 -2.79 -6.91
N ILE A 104 -5.74 -2.59 -6.69
CA ILE A 104 -5.12 -1.25 -6.75
C ILE A 104 -5.11 -0.73 -8.18
N ARG A 105 -4.72 -1.56 -9.14
CA ARG A 105 -4.71 -1.20 -10.56
C ARG A 105 -6.10 -0.76 -11.00
N THR A 106 -7.14 -1.52 -10.68
CA THR A 106 -8.52 -1.19 -11.08
C THR A 106 -9.08 0.03 -10.32
N ARG A 107 -8.65 0.28 -9.08
CA ARG A 107 -9.12 1.44 -8.30
C ARG A 107 -8.53 2.77 -8.76
N TYR A 108 -7.28 2.78 -9.20
CA TYR A 108 -6.51 4.01 -9.46
C TYR A 108 -5.96 4.13 -10.89
N ALA A 109 -5.97 3.04 -11.65
CA ALA A 109 -5.59 2.98 -13.06
C ALA A 109 -6.74 2.41 -13.91
N PHE A 110 -6.58 2.52 -15.23
CA PHE A 110 -7.63 2.28 -16.24
C PHE A 110 -7.63 0.85 -16.79
#